data_AF-A0A285NHL5-F1
#
_entry.id   AF-A0A285NHL5-F1
#
_cell.length_a   1.000
_cell.length_b   1.000
_cell.length_c   1.000
_cell.angle_alpha   90.00
_cell.angle_beta   90.00
_cell.angle_gamma   90.00
#
_symmetry.space_group_name_H-M   'P 1'
#
loop_
_entity.id
_entity.type
_entity.pdbx_description
1 polymer ?
#
loop_
_entity_poly.entity_id
_entity_poly.type
_entity_poly.pdbx_seq_one_letter_code
_entity_poly.pdbx_strand_id
1 'polypeptide(L)'
;MEIKVERPEDVLPIMKEYDLPDGLPLYKALKGYTVLETVQPGKVGNVIFILAKKDENGKSSYKLLRYFKTFGDVGIDADFTPENIDEAVRVVFQTMAKHII
;
A
#
# COMPACT_ATOMS: atom_id res chain seq x y z
N MET A 1 -1.95 7.14 8.40
CA MET A 1 -2.37 8.45 7.83
C MET A 1 -3.32 8.17 6.69
N GLU A 2 -4.54 8.73 6.68
CA GLU A 2 -5.50 8.46 5.60
C GLU A 2 -5.33 9.45 4.43
N ILE A 3 -5.00 8.94 3.24
CA ILE A 3 -4.83 9.75 2.02
C ILE A 3 -5.67 9.17 0.90
N LYS A 4 -6.66 9.93 0.43
CA LYS A 4 -7.38 9.60 -0.80
C LYS A 4 -6.53 9.99 -2.02
N VAL A 5 -6.23 9.04 -2.89
CA VAL A 5 -5.36 9.25 -4.06
C VAL A 5 -6.22 9.45 -5.30
N GLU A 6 -6.36 10.71 -5.74
CA GLU A 6 -7.11 11.07 -6.95
C GLU A 6 -6.19 11.68 -8.02
N ARG A 7 -5.11 12.33 -7.58
CA ARG A 7 -4.14 13.03 -8.43
C ARG A 7 -2.70 12.65 -8.03
N PRO A 8 -1.71 12.89 -8.91
CA PRO A 8 -0.31 12.58 -8.62
C PRO A 8 0.22 13.27 -7.36
N GLU A 9 -0.27 14.46 -7.00
CA GLU A 9 0.25 15.20 -5.84
C GLU A 9 -0.13 14.56 -4.51
N ASP A 10 -1.18 13.73 -4.50
CA ASP A 10 -1.70 13.13 -3.28
C ASP A 10 -0.73 12.09 -2.69
N VAL A 11 0.20 11.53 -3.49
CA VAL A 11 1.23 10.60 -2.97
C VAL A 11 2.47 11.30 -2.43
N LEU A 12 2.61 12.63 -2.62
CA LEU A 12 3.78 13.39 -2.17
C LEU A 12 4.06 13.29 -0.65
N PRO A 13 3.05 13.27 0.25
CA PRO A 13 3.30 13.08 1.68
C PRO A 13 4.01 11.76 1.96
N ILE A 14 3.58 10.67 1.33
CA ILE A 14 4.20 9.34 1.46
C ILE A 14 5.64 9.39 0.92
N MET A 15 5.84 10.03 -0.24
CA MET A 15 7.18 10.17 -0.80
C MET A 15 8.14 10.91 0.14
N LYS A 16 7.68 11.98 0.78
CA LYS A 16 8.49 12.77 1.72
C LYS A 16 8.79 12.00 3.00
N GLU A 17 7.79 11.32 3.55
CA GLU A 17 7.92 10.56 4.80
C GLU A 17 8.90 9.39 4.64
N TYR A 18 8.86 8.70 3.50
CA TYR A 18 9.66 7.50 3.27
C TYR A 18 10.84 7.72 2.31
N ASP A 19 11.14 8.95 1.91
CA ASP A 19 12.23 9.31 0.99
C ASP A 19 12.20 8.45 -0.30
N LEU A 20 11.06 8.51 -1.01
CA LEU A 20 10.83 7.73 -2.23
C LEU A 20 11.32 8.49 -3.47
N PRO A 21 12.08 7.85 -4.37
CA PRO A 21 12.67 8.53 -5.52
C PRO A 21 11.66 8.85 -6.64
N ASP A 22 10.59 8.05 -6.80
CA ASP A 22 9.57 8.26 -7.84
C ASP A 22 8.16 7.89 -7.35
N GLY A 23 7.26 8.87 -7.30
CA GLY A 23 5.87 8.65 -6.90
C GLY A 23 4.95 8.17 -8.01
N LEU A 24 5.36 8.23 -9.28
CA LEU A 24 4.46 7.96 -10.40
C LEU A 24 3.96 6.51 -10.43
N PRO A 25 4.79 5.48 -10.23
CA PRO A 25 4.33 4.09 -10.13
C PRO A 25 3.37 3.89 -8.96
N LEU A 26 3.64 4.56 -7.84
CA LEU A 26 2.80 4.52 -6.65
C LEU A 26 1.41 5.15 -6.90
N TYR A 27 1.37 6.34 -7.50
CA TYR A 27 0.12 6.98 -7.90
C TYR A 27 -0.70 6.09 -8.86
N LYS A 28 -0.06 5.50 -9.88
CA LYS A 28 -0.74 4.60 -10.83
C LYS A 28 -1.39 3.40 -10.14
N ALA A 29 -0.71 2.81 -9.14
CA ALA A 29 -1.22 1.67 -8.40
C ALA A 29 -2.35 2.03 -7.40
N LEU A 30 -2.31 3.26 -6.85
CA LEU A 30 -3.23 3.74 -5.83
C LEU A 30 -4.39 4.59 -6.34
N LYS A 31 -4.43 4.98 -7.62
CA LYS A 31 -5.46 5.87 -8.14
C LYS A 31 -6.87 5.34 -7.83
N GLY A 32 -7.66 6.15 -7.13
CA GLY A 32 -9.02 5.81 -6.68
C GLY A 32 -9.09 5.00 -5.39
N TYR A 33 -7.97 4.79 -4.70
CA TYR A 33 -7.90 4.17 -3.37
C TYR A 33 -7.60 5.23 -2.30
N THR A 34 -7.98 4.92 -1.07
CA THR A 34 -7.53 5.60 0.14
C THR A 34 -6.41 4.78 0.79
N VAL A 35 -5.21 5.34 0.88
CA VAL A 35 -4.13 4.76 1.69
C VAL A 35 -4.53 4.84 3.15
N LEU A 36 -4.51 3.70 3.84
CA LEU A 36 -4.81 3.59 5.25
C LEU A 36 -3.52 3.67 6.09
N GLU A 37 -2.53 2.87 5.70
CA GLU A 37 -1.29 2.75 6.45
C GLU A 37 -0.09 2.51 5.54
N THR A 38 1.07 3.02 5.95
CA THR A 38 2.35 2.79 5.30
C THR A 38 3.37 2.34 6.32
N VAL A 39 4.15 1.30 6.01
CA VAL A 39 5.12 0.71 6.94
C VAL A 39 6.42 0.39 6.21
N GLN A 40 7.53 0.84 6.77
CA GLN A 40 8.87 0.41 6.39
C GLN A 40 9.37 -0.65 7.38
N PRO A 41 9.59 -1.91 6.96
CA PRO A 41 10.20 -2.91 7.82
C PRO A 41 11.66 -2.54 8.13
N GLY A 42 12.02 -2.45 9.41
CA GLY A 42 13.38 -2.03 9.82
C GLY A 42 14.50 -2.94 9.32
N LYS A 43 14.24 -4.23 9.07
CA LYS A 43 15.24 -5.18 8.53
C LYS A 43 15.46 -5.06 7.02
N VAL A 44 14.46 -4.57 6.29
CA VAL A 44 14.49 -4.45 4.83
C VAL A 44 14.24 -2.99 4.49
N GLY A 45 15.22 -2.13 4.82
CA GLY A 45 15.11 -0.67 4.70
C GLY A 45 14.88 -0.15 3.27
N ASN A 46 14.84 -1.04 2.27
CA ASN A 46 14.60 -0.74 0.87
C ASN A 46 13.14 -0.97 0.43
N VAL A 47 12.28 -1.43 1.32
CA VAL A 47 10.92 -1.82 0.99
C VAL A 47 9.94 -1.05 1.87
N ILE A 48 8.87 -0.55 1.26
CA ILE A 48 7.72 0.05 1.95
C ILE A 48 6.47 -0.75 1.62
N PHE A 49 5.70 -1.14 2.64
CA PHE A 49 4.38 -1.72 2.49
C PHE A 49 3.31 -0.64 2.63
N ILE A 50 2.29 -0.70 1.78
CA ILE A 50 1.22 0.29 1.73
C ILE A 50 -0.10 -0.45 1.70
N LEU A 51 -0.91 -0.29 2.73
CA LEU A 51 -2.28 -0.80 2.79
C LEU A 51 -3.23 0.29 2.29
N ALA A 52 -4.01 -0.03 1.26
CA ALA A 52 -4.99 0.87 0.69
C ALA A 52 -6.37 0.22 0.62
N LYS A 53 -7.41 1.03 0.70
CA LYS A 53 -8.82 0.64 0.69
C LYS A 53 -9.54 1.36 -0.44
N LYS A 54 -10.51 0.70 -1.06
CA LYS A 54 -11.47 1.32 -1.97
C LYS A 54 -12.87 0.87 -1.60
N ASP A 55 -13.80 1.81 -1.58
CA ASP A 55 -15.22 1.53 -1.34
C ASP A 55 -15.99 1.64 -2.66
N GLU A 56 -16.59 0.55 -3.10
CA GLU A 56 -17.43 0.48 -4.31
C GLU A 56 -18.70 -0.33 -4.04
N ASN A 57 -19.86 0.22 -4.39
CA ASN A 57 -21.17 -0.45 -4.28
C ASN A 57 -21.45 -1.06 -2.88
N GLY A 58 -21.03 -0.36 -1.82
CA GLY A 58 -21.22 -0.82 -0.44
C GLY A 58 -20.28 -1.94 0.01
N LYS A 59 -19.28 -2.29 -0.81
CA LYS A 59 -18.22 -3.25 -0.48
C LYS A 59 -16.87 -2.54 -0.40
N SER A 60 -16.05 -2.94 0.58
CA SER A 60 -14.68 -2.46 0.71
C SER A 60 -13.70 -3.49 0.14
N SER A 61 -12.93 -3.09 -0.86
CA SER A 61 -11.76 -3.83 -1.34
C SER A 61 -10.47 -3.22 -0.80
N TYR A 62 -9.44 -4.04 -0.68
CA TYR A 62 -8.17 -3.68 -0.08
C TYR A 62 -7.02 -4.15 -0.97
N LYS A 63 -5.97 -3.34 -1.01
CA LYS A 63 -4.70 -3.67 -1.65
C LYS A 63 -3.57 -3.55 -0.66
N LEU A 64 -2.72 -4.57 -0.62
CA LEU A 64 -1.40 -4.48 0.00
C LEU A 64 -0.37 -4.36 -1.12
N LEU A 65 0.24 -3.18 -1.20
CA LEU A 65 1.26 -2.84 -2.17
C LEU A 65 2.62 -2.85 -1.50
N ARG A 66 3.64 -3.04 -2.33
CA ARG A 66 5.02 -2.95 -1.93
C ARG A 66 5.78 -2.06 -2.88
N TYR A 67 6.41 -1.02 -2.33
CA TYR A 67 7.27 -0.11 -3.06
C TYR A 67 8.73 -0.47 -2.80
N PHE A 68 9.51 -0.68 -3.87
CA PHE A 68 10.95 -0.92 -3.81
C PHE A 68 11.72 0.38 -4.05
N LYS A 69 12.38 0.91 -3.01
CA LYS A 69 13.07 2.19 -3.10
C LYS A 69 14.20 2.20 -4.13
N THR A 70 14.96 1.11 -4.28
CA THR A 70 16.08 1.05 -5.24
C THR A 70 15.65 1.22 -6.70
N PHE A 71 14.49 0.68 -7.08
CA PHE A 71 14.04 0.67 -8.47
C PHE A 71 12.91 1.66 -8.75
N GLY A 72 12.33 2.24 -7.70
CA GLY A 72 11.13 3.04 -7.80
C GLY A 72 9.91 2.24 -8.27
N ASP A 73 9.88 0.93 -8.02
CA ASP A 73 8.88 0.03 -8.57
C ASP A 73 7.83 -0.38 -7.52
N VAL A 74 6.63 -0.73 -7.99
CA VAL A 74 5.49 -1.10 -7.15
C VAL A 74 4.98 -2.49 -7.52
N GLY A 75 5.05 -3.40 -6.54
CA GLY A 75 4.38 -4.71 -6.58
C GLY A 75 3.03 -4.67 -5.87
N ILE A 76 2.06 -5.44 -6.38
CA ILE A 76 0.80 -5.75 -5.68
C ILE A 76 0.99 -7.13 -5.05
N ASP A 77 1.11 -7.21 -3.73
CA ASP A 77 1.30 -8.49 -3.04
C ASP A 77 -0.05 -9.13 -2.63
N ALA A 78 -1.10 -8.32 -2.44
CA ALA A 78 -2.47 -8.79 -2.25
C ALA A 78 -3.52 -7.79 -2.77
N ASP A 79 -4.61 -8.32 -3.31
CA ASP A 79 -5.84 -7.61 -3.71
C ASP A 79 -7.03 -8.46 -3.24
N PHE A 80 -7.83 -7.95 -2.31
CA PHE A 80 -8.82 -8.76 -1.58
C PHE A 80 -10.05 -7.97 -1.13
N THR A 81 -11.17 -8.66 -0.94
CA THR A 81 -12.44 -8.10 -0.43
C THR A 81 -12.90 -8.98 0.73
N PRO A 82 -12.53 -8.65 1.98
CA PRO A 82 -12.79 -9.52 3.13
C PRO A 82 -14.27 -9.46 3.53
N GLU A 83 -14.80 -10.59 4.01
CA GLU A 83 -16.16 -10.66 4.57
C GLU A 83 -16.26 -10.04 5.96
N ASN A 84 -15.14 -10.02 6.69
CA ASN A 84 -15.02 -9.46 8.04
C ASN A 84 -13.60 -8.97 8.35
N ILE A 85 -13.44 -8.25 9.47
CA ILE A 85 -12.17 -7.65 9.87
C ILE A 85 -11.08 -8.72 10.14
N ASP A 86 -11.45 -9.86 10.73
CA ASP A 86 -10.49 -10.91 11.09
C ASP A 86 -9.85 -11.53 9.84
N GLU A 87 -10.63 -11.71 8.77
CA GLU A 87 -10.12 -12.15 7.47
C GLU A 87 -9.13 -11.12 6.90
N ALA A 88 -9.48 -9.84 6.94
CA ALA A 88 -8.62 -8.76 6.46
C ALA A 88 -7.25 -8.78 7.17
N VAL A 89 -7.28 -8.90 8.51
CA VAL A 89 -6.06 -9.00 9.33
C VAL A 89 -5.25 -10.23 8.94
N ARG A 90 -5.87 -11.41 8.80
CA ARG A 90 -5.15 -12.64 8.40
C ARG A 90 -4.46 -12.50 7.06
N VAL A 91 -5.14 -11.94 6.05
CA VAL A 91 -4.57 -11.74 4.70
C VAL A 91 -3.36 -10.81 4.76
N VAL A 92 -3.46 -9.69 5.48
CA VAL A 92 -2.35 -8.74 5.64
C VAL A 92 -1.14 -9.41 6.29
N PHE A 93 -1.32 -10.07 7.44
CA PHE A 93 -0.23 -10.73 8.16
C PHE A 93 0.41 -11.85 7.34
N GLN A 94 -0.39 -12.70 6.69
CA GLN A 94 0.13 -13.78 5.84
C GLN A 94 0.93 -13.23 4.64
N THR A 95 0.49 -12.11 4.07
CA THR A 95 1.16 -11.50 2.93
C THR A 95 2.48 -10.87 3.36
N MET A 96 2.50 -10.09 4.44
CA MET A 96 3.74 -9.51 4.99
C MET A 96 4.73 -10.59 5.41
N ALA A 97 4.27 -11.70 6.00
CA ALA A 97 5.12 -12.80 6.43
C ALA A 97 5.93 -13.44 5.26
N LYS A 98 5.41 -13.44 4.03
CA LYS A 98 6.13 -13.93 2.84
C LYS A 98 7.39 -13.12 2.51
N HIS A 99 7.51 -11.91 3.04
CA HIS A 99 8.58 -10.96 2.71
C HIS A 99 9.49 -10.60 3.90
N ILE A 100 9.21 -11.14 5.10
CA ILE A 100 9.96 -10.83 6.34
C ILE A 100 10.96 -11.96 6.69
N ILE A 101 10.97 -13.07 5.93
CA ILE A 101 11.87 -14.23 6.14
C ILE A 101 13.15 -14.06 5.33
#